data_AF-A0A351I3P3-F1
#
_entry.id   AF-A0A351I3P3-F1
#
_cell.length_a   1.000
_cell.length_b   1.000
_cell.length_c   1.000
_cell.angle_alpha   90.00
_cell.angle_beta   90.00
_cell.angle_gamma   90.00
#
_symmetry.space_group_name_H-M   'P 1'
#
loop_
_entity.id
_entity.type
_entity.pdbx_description
1 polymer ?
#
loop_
_entity_poly.entity_id
_entity_poly.type
_entity_poly.pdbx_seq_one_letter_code
_entity_poly.pdbx_strand_id
1 'polypeptide(L)'
;MSKKDAAAKEVPIAKTTEELMLNFGKGKYTAIPMAALWAKELKRREENRHLTPAEILDLALREVLSGKVDWKDLKKIVSSGGAAEPEKKAE
;
A
#
# COMPACT_ATOMS: atom_id res chain seq x y z
N MET A 1 14.83 18.22 43.75
CA MET A 1 15.63 18.00 42.52
C MET A 1 14.82 17.11 41.59
N SER A 2 14.54 17.63 40.41
CA SER A 2 13.67 17.07 39.38
C SER A 2 14.23 15.76 38.81
N LYS A 3 13.39 14.72 38.70
CA LYS A 3 13.52 13.73 37.63
C LYS A 3 12.24 13.77 36.82
N LYS A 4 12.41 14.33 35.64
CA LYS A 4 11.43 14.61 34.59
C LYS A 4 11.14 13.27 33.91
N ASP A 5 9.96 12.72 34.12
CA ASP A 5 9.44 11.62 33.32
C ASP A 5 9.33 12.11 31.88
N ALA A 6 10.31 11.70 31.07
CA ALA A 6 10.31 11.95 29.65
C ALA A 6 9.28 11.01 29.04
N ALA A 7 8.12 11.56 28.71
CA ALA A 7 7.14 10.95 27.83
C ALA A 7 7.84 10.43 26.57
N ALA A 8 7.98 9.10 26.49
CA ALA A 8 8.42 8.44 25.28
C ALA A 8 7.38 8.73 24.21
N LYS A 9 7.73 9.59 23.25
CA LYS A 9 7.00 9.70 21.98
C LYS A 9 7.03 8.31 21.35
N GLU A 10 5.88 7.64 21.31
CA GLU A 10 5.67 6.46 20.50
C GLU A 10 5.96 6.84 19.04
N VAL A 11 7.16 6.54 18.58
CA VAL A 11 7.47 6.55 17.16
C VAL A 11 6.58 5.46 16.58
N PRO A 12 5.68 5.75 15.62
CA PRO A 12 4.86 4.70 15.03
C PRO A 12 5.83 3.72 14.38
N ILE A 13 5.99 2.56 15.00
CA ILE A 13 6.82 1.49 14.48
C ILE A 13 6.18 1.12 13.15
N ALA A 14 6.85 1.48 12.05
CA ALA A 14 6.40 1.10 10.73
C ALA A 14 6.37 -0.42 10.69
N LYS A 15 5.15 -0.98 10.63
CA LYS A 15 4.95 -2.43 10.66
C LYS A 15 5.75 -3.07 9.52
N THR A 16 6.45 -4.14 9.83
CA THR A 16 7.21 -4.89 8.83
C THR A 16 6.25 -5.56 7.85
N THR A 17 6.73 -5.90 6.65
CA THR A 17 5.90 -6.61 5.67
C THR A 17 5.46 -7.96 6.23
N GLU A 18 6.32 -8.64 7.00
CA GLU A 18 6.01 -9.89 7.69
C GLU A 18 4.87 -9.72 8.69
N GLU A 19 4.89 -8.66 9.52
CA GLU A 19 3.81 -8.35 10.45
C GLU A 19 2.49 -8.06 9.73
N LEU A 20 2.54 -7.34 8.61
CA LEU A 20 1.36 -7.07 7.80
C LEU A 20 0.80 -8.36 7.18
N MET A 21 1.66 -9.29 6.74
CA MET A 21 1.24 -10.60 6.23
C MET A 21 0.58 -11.46 7.30
N LEU A 22 1.13 -11.49 8.51
CA LEU A 22 0.57 -12.27 9.63
C LEU A 22 -0.80 -11.77 10.06
N ASN A 23 -1.02 -10.45 9.99
CA ASN A 23 -2.26 -9.80 10.40
C ASN A 23 -3.29 -9.67 9.26
N PHE A 24 -3.00 -10.18 8.06
CA PHE A 24 -3.89 -10.03 6.91
C PHE A 24 -5.10 -10.98 7.00
N GLY A 25 -6.24 -10.43 7.43
CA GLY A 25 -7.47 -11.19 7.73
C GLY A 25 -8.21 -11.79 6.53
N LYS A 26 -7.83 -11.48 5.27
CA LYS A 26 -8.53 -11.96 4.05
C LYS A 26 -7.89 -13.20 3.41
N GLY A 27 -7.00 -13.87 4.16
CA GLY A 27 -6.29 -15.07 3.73
C GLY A 27 -5.01 -14.73 2.95
N LYS A 28 -3.88 -15.27 3.40
CA LYS A 28 -2.51 -14.95 2.92
C LYS A 28 -2.34 -15.09 1.40
N TYR A 29 -3.04 -16.04 0.79
CA TYR A 29 -2.95 -16.32 -0.64
C TYR A 29 -3.73 -15.34 -1.51
N THR A 30 -4.66 -14.55 -0.95
CA THR A 30 -5.41 -13.55 -1.72
C THR A 30 -4.64 -12.25 -1.88
N ALA A 31 -3.66 -11.97 -1.01
CA ALA A 31 -2.83 -10.79 -1.09
C ALA A 31 -1.94 -10.75 -2.34
N ILE A 32 -1.39 -11.90 -2.75
CA ILE A 32 -0.50 -12.03 -3.93
C ILE A 32 -1.19 -11.57 -5.24
N PRO A 33 -2.36 -12.13 -5.63
CA PRO A 33 -3.03 -11.69 -6.85
C PRO A 33 -3.54 -10.25 -6.75
N MET A 34 -3.95 -9.79 -5.57
CA MET A 34 -4.32 -8.38 -5.36
C MET A 34 -3.14 -7.44 -5.61
N ALA A 35 -1.97 -7.76 -5.05
CA ALA A 35 -0.76 -6.97 -5.21
C ALA A 35 -0.30 -6.96 -6.67
N ALA A 36 -0.41 -8.08 -7.40
CA ALA A 36 -0.08 -8.13 -8.82
C ALA A 36 -1.00 -7.25 -9.69
N LEU A 37 -2.31 -7.24 -9.42
CA LEU A 37 -3.25 -6.35 -10.09
C LEU A 37 -2.97 -4.88 -9.76
N TRP A 38 -2.68 -4.60 -8.49
CA TRP A 38 -2.40 -3.25 -8.03
C TRP A 38 -1.06 -2.70 -8.55
N ALA A 39 -0.02 -3.54 -8.62
CA ALA A 39 1.27 -3.18 -9.20
C ALA A 39 1.16 -2.74 -10.67
N LYS A 40 0.25 -3.36 -11.44
CA LYS A 40 -0.02 -2.92 -12.83
C LYS A 40 -0.55 -1.50 -12.88
N GLU A 41 -1.42 -1.13 -11.93
CA GLU A 41 -1.97 0.22 -11.83
C GLU A 41 -0.91 1.21 -11.35
N LEU A 42 -0.17 0.87 -10.29
CA LEU A 42 0.90 1.71 -9.78
C LEU A 42 1.95 2.03 -10.85
N LYS A 43 2.26 1.10 -11.76
CA LYS A 43 3.17 1.31 -12.88
C LYS A 43 2.69 2.35 -13.90
N ARG A 44 1.37 2.58 -13.99
CA ARG A 44 0.78 3.58 -14.91
C ARG A 44 0.81 4.99 -14.34
N ARG A 45 0.92 5.13 -13.02
CA ARG A 45 0.97 6.43 -12.34
C ARG A 45 2.30 7.12 -12.62
N GLU A 46 2.25 8.37 -13.04
CA GLU A 46 3.47 9.12 -13.37
C GLU A 46 4.39 9.28 -12.16
N GLU A 47 3.80 9.40 -10.97
CA GLU A 47 4.51 9.49 -9.69
C GLU A 47 5.46 8.31 -9.47
N ASN A 48 5.14 7.13 -9.98
CA ASN A 48 5.92 5.90 -9.74
C ASN A 48 6.90 5.57 -10.88
N ARG A 49 7.05 6.42 -11.89
CA ARG A 49 7.94 6.13 -13.04
C ARG A 49 9.42 5.95 -12.67
N HIS A 50 9.83 6.53 -11.54
CA HIS A 50 11.19 6.44 -11.04
C HIS A 50 11.45 5.12 -10.29
N LEU A 51 10.40 4.36 -9.96
CA LEU A 51 10.51 3.11 -9.22
C LEU A 51 10.81 1.94 -10.15
N THR A 52 11.67 1.04 -9.69
CA THR A 52 11.93 -0.24 -10.32
C THR A 52 10.71 -1.17 -10.21
N PRO A 53 10.61 -2.21 -11.04
CA PRO A 53 9.54 -3.19 -10.93
C PRO A 53 9.46 -3.86 -9.54
N ALA A 54 10.61 -4.06 -8.88
CA ALA A 54 10.66 -4.62 -7.54
C ALA A 54 10.07 -3.67 -6.49
N GLU A 55 10.41 -2.39 -6.56
CA GLU A 55 9.88 -1.36 -5.64
C GLU A 55 8.37 -1.15 -5.84
N ILE A 56 7.88 -1.19 -7.08
CA ILE A 56 6.44 -1.14 -7.36
C ILE A 56 5.73 -2.34 -6.75
N LEU A 57 6.33 -3.53 -6.82
CA LEU A 57 5.73 -4.74 -6.26
C LEU A 57 5.72 -4.70 -4.72
N ASP A 58 6.79 -4.22 -4.08
CA ASP A 58 6.84 -4.05 -2.62
C ASP A 58 5.82 -3.01 -2.15
N LEU A 59 5.72 -1.87 -2.84
CA LEU A 59 4.69 -0.86 -2.58
C LEU A 59 3.29 -1.46 -2.70
N ALA A 60 3.03 -2.18 -3.80
CA ALA A 60 1.72 -2.79 -4.02
C ALA A 60 1.35 -3.78 -2.92
N LEU A 61 2.30 -4.62 -2.52
CA LEU A 61 2.11 -5.63 -1.48
C LEU A 61 1.82 -4.96 -0.12
N ARG A 62 2.57 -3.92 0.25
CA ARG A 62 2.34 -3.16 1.49
C ARG A 62 0.97 -2.50 1.51
N GLU A 63 0.52 -1.93 0.41
CA GLU A 63 -0.80 -1.28 0.35
C GLU A 63 -1.96 -2.26 0.45
N VAL A 64 -1.83 -3.45 -0.15
CA VAL A 64 -2.81 -4.52 0.01
C VAL A 64 -2.81 -5.05 1.43
N LEU A 65 -1.64 -5.37 1.99
CA LEU A 65 -1.56 -5.97 3.33
C LEU A 65 -1.95 -4.99 4.44
N SER A 66 -1.73 -3.69 4.25
CA SER A 66 -2.22 -2.63 5.14
C SER A 66 -3.72 -2.38 5.02
N GLY A 67 -4.39 -2.97 4.03
CA GLY A 67 -5.82 -2.79 3.80
C GLY A 67 -6.19 -1.46 3.15
N LYS A 68 -5.21 -0.68 2.66
CA LYS A 68 -5.46 0.53 1.85
C LYS A 68 -6.17 0.22 0.54
N VAL A 69 -5.97 -0.99 0.02
CA VAL A 69 -6.56 -1.47 -1.24
C VAL A 69 -7.39 -2.70 -0.97
N ASP A 70 -8.65 -2.69 -1.40
CA ASP A 70 -9.53 -3.85 -1.32
C ASP A 70 -9.92 -4.41 -2.71
N TRP A 71 -10.63 -5.54 -2.71
CA TRP A 71 -11.11 -6.16 -3.94
C TRP A 71 -12.13 -5.32 -4.70
N LYS A 72 -12.88 -4.43 -4.03
CA LYS A 72 -13.83 -3.54 -4.69
C LYS A 72 -13.09 -2.47 -5.49
N ASP A 73 -12.02 -1.91 -4.93
CA ASP A 73 -11.17 -0.93 -5.60
C ASP A 73 -10.47 -1.56 -6.81
N LEU A 74 -9.88 -2.75 -6.63
CA LEU A 74 -9.26 -3.50 -7.73
C LEU A 74 -10.24 -3.86 -8.83
N LYS A 75 -11.47 -4.22 -8.47
CA LYS A 75 -12.50 -4.54 -9.47
C LYS A 75 -12.86 -3.31 -10.32
N LYS A 76 -12.92 -2.11 -9.74
CA LYS A 76 -13.15 -0.87 -10.49
C LYS A 76 -12.03 -0.60 -11.49
N ILE A 77 -10.77 -0.74 -11.05
CA ILE A 77 -9.57 -0.52 -11.88
C ILE A 77 -9.52 -1.50 -13.07
N VAL A 78 -9.82 -2.77 -12.81
CA VAL A 78 -9.86 -3.80 -13.86
C VAL A 78 -11.02 -3.55 -14.83
N SER A 79 -12.16 -3.08 -14.34
CA SER A 79 -13.35 -2.82 -15.16
C SER A 79 -13.25 -1.53 -15.97
N SER A 80 -12.46 -0.55 -15.51
CA SER A 80 -12.24 0.74 -16.20
C SER A 80 -11.13 0.69 -17.26
N GLY A 81 -10.53 -0.47 -17.52
CA GLY A 81 -9.43 -0.59 -18.50
C GLY A 81 -8.15 0.18 -18.08
N GLY A 82 -8.01 0.49 -16.79
CA GLY A 82 -6.94 1.34 -16.26
C GLY A 82 -6.93 2.74 -16.88
N ALA A 83 -8.08 3.39 -16.97
CA ALA A 83 -8.09 4.84 -17.15
C ALA A 83 -7.58 5.49 -15.86
N ALA A 84 -6.32 5.95 -15.90
CA ALA A 84 -5.76 6.82 -14.88
C ALA A 84 -6.60 8.11 -14.84
N GLU A 85 -7.40 8.27 -13.79
CA GLU A 85 -7.85 9.60 -13.40
C GLU A 85 -6.72 10.23 -12.56
N PRO A 86 -6.08 11.30 -13.03
CA PRO A 86 -5.14 12.03 -12.21
C PRO A 86 -5.93 12.70 -11.08
N GLU A 87 -5.59 12.37 -9.83
CA GLU A 87 -6.05 13.15 -8.68
C GLU A 87 -5.61 14.60 -8.90
N LYS A 88 -6.57 15.46 -9.24
CA LYS A 88 -6.42 16.91 -9.13
C LYS A 88 -6.14 17.22 -7.66
N LYS A 89 -4.89 17.52 -7.32
CA LYS A 89 -4.60 18.31 -6.12
C LYS A 89 -5.22 19.69 -6.31
N ALA A 90 -6.11 20.02 -5.38
CA ALA A 90 -6.69 21.34 -5.21
C ALA A 90 -5.58 22.37 -4.95
N GLU A 91 -5.70 23.50 -5.64
CA GLU A 91 -5.12 24.80 -5.27
C GLU A 91 -6.27 25.78 -5.05
#